data_AF-A0A167DQ86-F1
#
_entry.id   AF-A0A167DQ86-F1
#
_cell.length_a   1.000
_cell.length_b   1.000
_cell.length_c   1.000
_cell.angle_alpha   90.00
_cell.angle_beta   90.00
_cell.angle_gamma   90.00
#
_symmetry.space_group_name_H-M   'P 1'
#
loop_
_entity.id
_entity.type
_entity.pdbx_description
1 polymer ?
#
loop_
_entity_poly.entity_id
_entity_poly.type
_entity_poly.pdbx_seq_one_letter_code
_entity_poly.pdbx_strand_id
1 'polypeptide(L)'
;MEFINKLGYKAGFVPMGDVNAQKRCYAYIGRAIDTIQTRINDLPPVENEPGVPPGTDEASLLKNEIRVFQNTRDLVEASEGKYNWKKAHMFWEYWDKIKHDVVEVVEGRDSDTTLKKAKIDELEEGRYDPTE
;
A
#
# COMPACT_ATOMS: atom_id res chain seq x y z
N MET A 1 10.57 25.88 -9.84
CA MET A 1 10.25 24.46 -10.09
C MET A 1 8.77 24.24 -10.35
N GLU A 2 7.84 24.90 -9.64
CA GLU A 2 6.37 24.79 -9.88
C GLU A 2 5.93 25.00 -11.34
N PHE A 3 6.48 26.00 -12.04
CA PHE A 3 6.14 26.26 -13.44
C PHE A 3 6.43 25.10 -14.39
N ILE A 4 7.48 24.31 -14.12
CA ILE A 4 7.88 23.15 -14.94
C ILE A 4 6.93 21.98 -14.68
N ASN A 5 6.54 21.77 -13.42
CA ASN A 5 5.58 20.72 -13.04
C ASN A 5 4.20 20.99 -13.66
N LYS A 6 3.74 22.26 -13.65
CA LYS A 6 2.45 22.66 -14.24
C LYS A 6 2.43 22.53 -15.77
N LEU A 7 3.57 22.72 -16.45
CA LEU A 7 3.70 22.47 -17.89
C LEU A 7 3.73 20.98 -18.23
N GLY A 8 4.46 20.18 -17.44
CA GLY A 8 4.50 18.72 -17.57
C GLY A 8 3.12 18.08 -17.41
N TYR A 9 2.31 18.60 -16.48
CA TYR A 9 0.93 18.16 -16.27
C TYR A 9 0.02 18.40 -17.49
N LYS A 10 0.11 19.57 -18.12
CA LYS A 10 -0.63 19.84 -19.37
C LYS A 10 -0.23 18.89 -20.51
N ALA A 11 0.98 18.34 -20.45
CA ALA A 11 1.48 17.31 -21.35
C ALA A 11 1.20 15.87 -20.86
N GLY A 12 0.49 15.69 -19.73
CA GLY A 12 0.10 14.40 -19.17
C GLY A 12 1.17 13.73 -18.30
N PHE A 13 2.09 14.49 -17.70
CA PHE A 13 3.17 13.98 -16.87
C PHE A 13 3.09 14.43 -15.39
N VAL A 14 3.55 13.57 -14.47
CA VAL A 14 3.75 13.85 -13.05
C VAL A 14 5.22 14.17 -12.74
N PRO A 15 5.53 14.93 -11.68
CA PRO A 15 6.91 15.20 -11.28
C PRO A 15 7.64 13.95 -10.77
N MET A 16 8.97 14.00 -10.76
CA MET A 16 9.81 12.92 -10.22
C MET A 16 9.53 12.61 -8.74
N GLY A 17 9.10 13.61 -7.96
CA GLY A 17 8.67 13.40 -6.57
C GLY A 17 7.54 12.36 -6.48
N ASP A 18 6.55 12.48 -7.36
CA ASP A 18 5.40 11.57 -7.40
C ASP A 18 5.83 10.15 -7.76
N VAL A 19 6.70 10.03 -8.77
CA VAL A 19 7.31 8.76 -9.20
C VAL A 19 8.08 8.09 -8.05
N ASN A 20 8.80 8.86 -7.24
CA ASN A 20 9.52 8.34 -6.08
C ASN A 20 8.58 7.93 -4.95
N ALA A 21 7.50 8.69 -4.72
CA ALA A 21 6.48 8.33 -3.75
C ALA A 21 5.77 7.02 -4.14
N GLN A 22 5.39 6.85 -5.41
CA GLN A 22 4.83 5.60 -5.94
C GLN A 22 5.74 4.40 -5.62
N LYS A 23 7.05 4.51 -5.89
CA LYS A 23 8.05 3.47 -5.60
C LYS A 23 8.09 3.09 -4.12
N ARG A 24 8.09 4.07 -3.23
CA ARG A 24 8.09 3.83 -1.78
C ARG A 24 6.82 3.11 -1.35
N CYS A 25 5.66 3.61 -1.75
CA CYS A 25 4.37 2.99 -1.43
C CYS A 25 4.26 1.56 -1.98
N TYR A 26 4.68 1.32 -3.22
CA TYR A 26 4.69 -0.02 -3.83
C TYR A 26 5.58 -1.01 -3.06
N ALA A 27 6.80 -0.58 -2.71
CA ALA A 27 7.70 -1.39 -1.89
C ALA A 27 7.09 -1.66 -0.50
N TYR A 28 6.33 -0.72 0.04
CA TYR A 28 5.67 -0.86 1.33
C TYR A 28 4.55 -1.91 1.33
N ILE A 29 3.78 -2.01 0.24
CA ILE A 29 2.82 -3.11 0.04
C ILE A 29 3.54 -4.47 0.09
N GLY A 30 4.71 -4.56 -0.55
CA GLY A 30 5.55 -5.76 -0.49
C GLY A 30 5.95 -6.14 0.95
N ARG A 31 6.40 -5.16 1.74
CA ARG A 31 6.73 -5.38 3.16
C ARG A 31 5.55 -5.85 3.99
N ALA A 32 4.35 -5.33 3.74
CA ALA A 32 3.15 -5.79 4.43
C ALA A 32 2.83 -7.25 4.09
N ILE A 33 2.94 -7.66 2.82
CA ILE A 33 2.78 -9.05 2.40
C ILE A 33 3.78 -9.96 3.12
N ASP A 34 5.06 -9.57 3.14
CA ASP A 34 6.12 -10.35 3.81
C ASP A 34 5.85 -10.46 5.32
N THR A 35 5.42 -9.36 5.96
CA THR A 35 5.10 -9.33 7.39
C THR A 35 3.97 -10.30 7.74
N ILE A 36 2.90 -10.31 6.95
CA ILE A 36 1.80 -11.24 7.17
C ILE A 36 2.25 -12.68 6.90
N GLN A 37 3.06 -12.91 5.87
CA GLN A 37 3.54 -14.24 5.53
C GLN A 37 4.40 -14.82 6.65
N THR A 38 5.29 -14.01 7.24
CA THR A 38 6.05 -14.40 8.44
C THR A 38 5.11 -14.74 9.58
N ARG A 39 4.11 -13.90 9.87
CA ARG A 39 3.12 -14.18 10.93
C ARG A 39 2.39 -15.50 10.70
N ILE A 40 1.95 -15.79 9.48
CA ILE A 40 1.29 -17.06 9.13
C ILE A 40 2.23 -18.25 9.40
N ASN A 41 3.52 -18.13 9.07
CA ASN A 41 4.49 -19.20 9.28
C ASN A 41 4.78 -19.44 10.77
N ASP A 42 4.63 -18.41 11.59
CA ASP A 42 4.84 -18.47 13.05
C ASP A 42 3.59 -18.95 13.81
N LEU A 43 2.43 -19.03 13.16
CA LEU A 43 1.21 -19.53 13.80
C LEU A 43 1.35 -21.03 14.13
N PRO A 44 0.82 -21.45 15.29
CA PRO A 44 0.72 -22.87 15.58
C PRO A 44 -0.19 -23.56 14.54
N PRO A 45 -0.02 -24.86 14.30
CA PRO A 45 -0.95 -25.62 13.47
C PRO A 45 -2.37 -25.42 14.00
N VAL A 46 -3.32 -25.15 13.09
CA VAL A 46 -4.73 -25.03 13.45
C VAL A 46 -5.20 -26.40 13.92
N GLU A 47 -5.41 -26.55 15.22
CA GLU A 47 -6.14 -27.69 15.76
C GLU A 47 -7.61 -27.52 15.36
N ASN A 48 -8.23 -28.56 14.82
CA ASN A 48 -9.64 -28.52 14.44
C ASN A 48 -10.50 -28.49 15.71
N GLU A 49 -10.66 -27.31 16.31
CA GLU A 49 -11.56 -27.14 17.44
C GLU A 49 -13.02 -27.24 17.00
N PRO A 50 -13.82 -28.16 17.59
CA PRO A 50 -15.23 -28.29 17.28
C PRO A 50 -15.97 -26.99 17.64
N GLY A 51 -16.54 -26.30 16.64
CA GLY A 51 -17.39 -25.12 16.84
C GLY A 51 -16.83 -23.80 16.30
N VAL A 52 -15.59 -23.76 15.82
CA VAL A 52 -15.04 -22.58 15.11
C VAL A 52 -15.49 -22.62 13.65
N PRO A 53 -16.16 -21.57 13.12
CA PRO A 53 -16.52 -21.52 11.71
C PRO A 53 -15.28 -21.60 10.80
N PRO A 54 -15.34 -22.31 9.66
CA PRO A 54 -14.26 -22.30 8.69
C PRO A 54 -13.94 -20.88 8.23
N GLY A 55 -12.66 -20.53 8.16
CA GLY A 55 -12.22 -19.24 7.64
C GLY A 55 -12.21 -18.10 8.67
N THR A 56 -12.58 -18.35 9.93
CA THR A 56 -12.48 -17.35 11.01
C THR A 56 -11.23 -17.53 11.88
N ASP A 57 -10.46 -18.59 11.65
CA ASP A 57 -9.15 -18.73 12.28
C ASP A 57 -8.19 -17.64 11.79
N GLU A 58 -7.22 -17.30 12.64
CA GLU A 58 -6.28 -16.22 12.37
C GLU A 58 -5.54 -16.42 11.04
N ALA A 59 -5.12 -17.65 10.72
CA ALA A 59 -4.40 -17.93 9.49
C ALA A 59 -5.27 -17.65 8.25
N SER A 60 -6.55 -17.98 8.29
CA SER A 60 -7.49 -17.66 7.22
C SER A 60 -7.72 -16.16 7.05
N LEU A 61 -7.86 -15.40 8.14
CA LEU A 61 -8.02 -13.94 8.09
C LEU A 61 -6.77 -13.27 7.48
N LEU A 62 -5.58 -13.68 7.91
CA LEU A 62 -4.31 -13.19 7.39
C LEU A 62 -4.11 -13.55 5.91
N LYS A 63 -4.53 -14.73 5.46
CA LYS A 63 -4.50 -15.11 4.03
C LYS A 63 -5.42 -14.23 3.18
N ASN A 64 -6.60 -13.88 3.69
CA ASN A 64 -7.50 -12.95 3.00
C ASN A 64 -6.87 -11.56 2.85
N GLU A 65 -6.20 -11.08 3.90
CA GLU A 65 -5.49 -9.80 3.88
C GLU A 65 -4.32 -9.78 2.89
N ILE A 66 -3.47 -10.83 2.89
CA ILE A 66 -2.42 -11.01 1.87
C ILE A 66 -3.01 -10.93 0.45
N ARG A 67 -4.15 -11.58 0.22
CA ARG A 67 -4.79 -11.58 -1.11
C ARG A 67 -5.19 -10.18 -1.55
N VAL A 68 -5.70 -9.35 -0.64
CA VAL A 68 -6.03 -7.94 -0.94
C VAL A 68 -4.77 -7.18 -1.33
N PHE A 69 -3.68 -7.34 -0.59
CA PHE A 69 -2.42 -6.64 -0.86
C PHE A 69 -1.75 -7.12 -2.15
N GLN A 70 -1.72 -8.43 -2.40
CA GLN A 70 -1.20 -9.00 -3.65
C GLN A 70 -1.99 -8.51 -4.86
N ASN A 71 -3.32 -8.62 -4.83
CA ASN A 71 -4.16 -8.13 -5.91
C ASN A 71 -3.93 -6.64 -6.19
N THR A 72 -3.82 -5.83 -5.13
CA THR A 72 -3.58 -4.39 -5.28
C THR A 72 -2.20 -4.12 -5.87
N ARG A 73 -1.18 -4.83 -5.38
CA ARG A 73 0.19 -4.73 -5.90
C ARG A 73 0.26 -5.07 -7.39
N ASP A 74 -0.38 -6.16 -7.81
CA ASP A 74 -0.44 -6.59 -9.20
C ASP A 74 -1.16 -5.55 -10.09
N LEU A 75 -2.26 -4.97 -9.59
CA LEU A 75 -2.99 -3.92 -10.31
C LEU A 75 -2.15 -2.66 -10.55
N VAL A 76 -1.33 -2.27 -9.57
CA VAL A 76 -0.54 -1.04 -9.65
C VAL A 76 0.86 -1.23 -10.24
N GLU A 77 1.34 -2.46 -10.43
CA GLU A 77 2.69 -2.76 -10.93
C GLU A 77 2.99 -2.06 -12.28
N ALA A 78 2.03 -2.06 -13.21
CA ALA A 78 2.20 -1.42 -14.51
C ALA A 78 2.20 0.12 -14.46
N SER A 79 1.75 0.68 -13.33
CA SER A 79 1.65 2.11 -13.04
C SER A 79 2.77 2.64 -12.15
N GLU A 80 3.41 1.76 -11.39
CA GLU A 80 4.52 2.12 -10.51
C GLU A 80 5.68 2.73 -11.30
N GLY A 81 6.24 3.79 -10.73
CA GLY A 81 7.41 4.46 -11.26
C GLY A 81 7.17 5.17 -12.59
N LYS A 82 5.91 5.40 -12.98
CA LYS A 82 5.57 6.01 -14.26
C LYS A 82 5.30 7.50 -14.11
N TYR A 83 5.87 8.27 -15.03
CA TYR A 83 5.61 9.69 -15.15
C TYR A 83 4.25 9.99 -15.80
N ASN A 84 3.53 9.00 -16.34
CA ASN A 84 2.26 9.26 -17.01
C ASN A 84 1.14 9.53 -15.98
N TRP A 85 0.46 10.66 -16.11
CA TRP A 85 -0.61 11.10 -15.22
C TRP A 85 -1.71 10.05 -15.02
N LYS A 86 -2.20 9.39 -16.09
CA LYS A 86 -3.28 8.41 -15.95
C LYS A 86 -2.83 7.18 -15.16
N LYS A 87 -1.58 6.77 -15.33
CA LYS A 87 -0.97 5.67 -14.59
C LYS A 87 -0.75 6.04 -13.12
N ALA A 88 -0.18 7.22 -12.87
CA ALA A 88 0.00 7.75 -11.53
C ALA A 88 -1.35 7.87 -10.80
N HIS A 89 -2.38 8.41 -11.46
CA HIS A 89 -3.72 8.51 -10.89
C HIS A 89 -4.28 7.13 -10.51
N MET A 90 -4.20 6.15 -11.42
CA MET A 90 -4.63 4.78 -11.11
C MET A 90 -3.84 4.19 -9.93
N PHE A 91 -2.52 4.40 -9.87
CA PHE A 91 -1.70 3.97 -8.74
C PHE A 91 -2.26 4.52 -7.41
N TRP A 92 -2.48 5.84 -7.37
CA TRP A 92 -2.95 6.53 -6.16
C TRP A 92 -4.37 6.12 -5.77
N GLU A 93 -5.28 5.91 -6.73
CA GLU A 93 -6.64 5.41 -6.45
C GLU A 93 -6.65 4.04 -5.76
N TYR A 94 -5.69 3.18 -6.06
CA TYR A 94 -5.58 1.86 -5.42
C TYR A 94 -4.79 1.92 -4.11
N TRP A 95 -3.72 2.71 -4.06
CA TRP A 95 -2.97 2.95 -2.82
C TRP A 95 -3.87 3.52 -1.72
N ASP A 96 -4.68 4.54 -2.02
CA ASP A 96 -5.54 5.20 -1.04
C ASP A 96 -6.58 4.26 -0.42
N LYS A 97 -6.95 3.18 -1.11
CA LYS A 97 -7.89 2.16 -0.60
C LYS A 97 -7.27 1.27 0.46
N ILE A 98 -5.94 1.09 0.46
CA ILE A 98 -5.27 0.08 1.31
C ILE A 98 -4.20 0.66 2.23
N LYS A 99 -3.84 1.94 2.08
CA LYS A 99 -2.66 2.53 2.76
C LYS A 99 -2.69 2.40 4.28
N HIS A 100 -3.86 2.53 4.88
CA HIS A 100 -4.02 2.39 6.33
C HIS A 100 -3.75 0.95 6.77
N ASP A 101 -4.40 -0.03 6.14
CA ASP A 101 -4.22 -1.46 6.44
C ASP A 101 -2.76 -1.90 6.24
N VAL A 102 -2.12 -1.46 5.14
CA VAL A 102 -0.70 -1.74 4.87
C VAL A 102 0.19 -1.20 5.99
N VAL A 103 -0.03 0.05 6.41
CA VAL A 103 0.77 0.67 7.48
C VAL A 103 0.49 0.01 8.84
N GLU A 104 -0.75 -0.36 9.14
CA GLU A 104 -1.08 -1.09 10.37
C GLU A 104 -0.40 -2.45 10.45
N VAL A 105 -0.29 -3.15 9.33
CA VAL A 105 0.40 -4.43 9.27
C VAL A 105 1.89 -4.27 9.54
N VAL A 106 2.55 -3.31 8.90
CA VAL A 106 4.01 -3.14 9.00
C VAL A 106 4.42 -2.49 10.33
N GLU A 107 3.70 -1.47 10.78
CA GLU A 107 4.00 -0.73 12.02
C GLU A 107 3.38 -1.39 13.27
N GLY A 108 2.60 -2.46 13.08
CA GLY A 108 1.85 -3.12 14.14
C GLY A 108 0.50 -2.46 14.39
N ARG A 109 -0.53 -3.30 14.56
CA ARG A 109 -1.92 -2.85 14.74
C ARG A 109 -2.13 -2.04 16.01
N ASP A 110 -1.35 -2.31 17.06
CA ASP A 110 -1.43 -1.62 18.36
C ASP A 110 -0.54 -0.37 18.46
N SER A 111 0.14 0.03 17.38
CA SER A 111 1.01 1.22 17.41
C SER A 111 0.21 2.53 17.38
N ASP A 112 0.86 3.60 17.86
CA ASP A 112 0.31 4.95 17.95
C ASP A 112 -0.19 5.45 16.57
N THR A 113 -1.45 5.86 16.50
CA THR A 113 -2.08 6.42 15.31
C THR A 113 -1.30 7.60 14.72
N THR A 114 -0.63 8.39 15.56
CA THR A 114 0.22 9.51 15.14
C THR A 114 1.44 9.01 14.36
N LEU A 115 2.07 7.92 14.82
CA LEU A 115 3.20 7.30 14.11
C LEU A 115 2.75 6.71 12.78
N LYS A 116 1.60 6.02 12.75
CA LYS A 116 1.02 5.49 11.51
C LYS A 116 0.72 6.60 10.50
N LYS A 117 0.15 7.72 10.95
CA LYS A 117 -0.08 8.88 10.09
C LYS A 117 1.23 9.47 9.55
N ALA A 118 2.22 9.69 10.43
CA ALA A 118 3.52 10.20 10.02
C ALA A 118 4.20 9.27 9.00
N LYS A 119 4.01 7.95 9.13
CA LYS A 119 4.51 6.97 8.15
C LYS A 119 3.83 7.12 6.79
N ILE A 120 2.52 7.33 6.74
CA ILE A 120 1.80 7.61 5.49
C ILE A 120 2.34 8.90 4.86
N ASP A 121 2.51 9.96 5.64
CA ASP A 121 3.01 11.25 5.17
C ASP A 121 4.44 11.12 4.58
N GLU A 122 5.33 10.35 5.23
CA GLU A 122 6.67 10.01 4.74
C GLU A 122 6.61 9.22 3.42
N LEU A 123 5.74 8.21 3.34
CA LEU A 123 5.60 7.38 2.14
C LEU A 123 5.10 8.22 0.96
N GLU A 124 4.12 9.08 1.20
CA GLU A 124 3.49 9.93 0.18
C GLU A 124 4.27 11.23 -0.09
N GLU A 125 5.44 11.46 0.54
CA GLU A 125 6.20 12.69 0.35
C GLU A 125 6.55 12.97 -1.13
N GLY A 126 6.04 14.08 -1.65
CA GLY A 126 6.23 14.47 -3.06
C GLY A 126 5.21 13.85 -4.03
N ARG A 127 4.19 13.14 -3.53
CA ARG A 127 2.95 12.86 -4.24
C ARG A 127 2.43 14.16 -4.84
N TYR A 128 2.03 14.11 -6.10
CA TYR A 128 1.49 15.24 -6.82
C TYR A 128 -0.04 15.18 -6.80
N ASP A 129 -0.64 16.11 -6.08
CA ASP A 129 -2.08 16.36 -6.14
C ASP A 129 -2.35 17.57 -7.05
N PRO A 130 -3.10 17.41 -8.15
CA PRO A 130 -3.44 18.53 -9.03
C PRO A 130 -4.49 19.49 -8.43
N THR A 131 -5.09 19.14 -7.28
CA THR A 131 -6.08 19.95 -6.57
C THR A 131 -5.49 20.84 -5.48
N GLU A 132 -4.23 20.59 -5.09
CA GLU A 132 -3.40 21.47 -4.27
C GLU A 132 -2.65 22.52 -5.12
#